data_AF-A0A8B6BL91-F1
#
_entry.id   AF-A0A8B6BL91-F1
#
_cell.length_a   1.000
_cell.length_b   1.000
_cell.length_c   1.000
_cell.angle_alpha   90.00
_cell.angle_beta   90.00
_cell.angle_gamma   90.00
#
_symmetry.space_group_name_H-M   'P 1'
#
loop_
_entity.id
_entity.type
_entity.pdbx_description
1 polymer ?
#
loop_
_entity_poly.entity_id
_entity_poly.type
_entity_poly.pdbx_seq_one_letter_code
_entity_poly.pdbx_strand_id
1 'polypeptide(L)'
;MYADTDSIVFTVNEGEWEPPLGDYLGDLTDEVPFNNITHFVTGGPKNYAFKLEKPDPTVIKTACKERGITLNYENTLSIYFNIVRELVTNISDQNVITVVGENEISRDPKNNRIITKTESKDYKTVFDKRVIVDDYKTIPYGF
;
A
#
# COMPACT_ATOMS: atom_id res chain seq x y z
N MET A 1 -2.63 -13.71 -1.76
CA MET A 1 -1.57 -13.66 -0.74
C MET A 1 -0.54 -12.62 -1.16
N TYR A 2 -0.12 -11.78 -0.22
CA TYR A 2 0.96 -10.80 -0.37
C TYR A 2 1.99 -11.04 0.73
N ALA A 3 3.27 -10.80 0.45
CA ALA A 3 4.35 -10.87 1.43
C ALA A 3 5.38 -9.79 1.14
N ASP A 4 5.90 -9.18 2.20
CA ASP A 4 7.05 -8.28 2.20
C ASP A 4 8.09 -8.79 3.21
N THR A 5 9.10 -7.99 3.51
CA THR A 5 10.25 -8.34 4.36
C THR A 5 9.83 -8.83 5.75
N ASP A 6 8.82 -8.19 6.33
CA ASP A 6 8.39 -8.35 7.71
C ASP A 6 6.86 -8.44 7.86
N SER A 7 6.11 -8.53 6.77
CA SER A 7 4.64 -8.60 6.79
C SER A 7 4.08 -9.59 5.77
N ILE A 8 2.99 -10.27 6.13
CA ILE A 8 2.24 -11.17 5.26
C ILE A 8 0.76 -10.81 5.30
N VAL A 9 0.09 -10.90 4.15
CA VAL A 9 -1.36 -10.77 4.04
C VAL A 9 -1.89 -12.01 3.35
N PHE A 10 -2.75 -12.72 4.05
CA PHE A 10 -3.27 -14.01 3.63
C PHE A 10 -4.76 -14.12 3.92
N THR A 11 -5.39 -15.07 3.25
CA THR A 11 -6.79 -15.46 3.47
C THR A 11 -6.78 -16.80 4.17
N VAL A 12 -7.67 -16.99 5.12
CA VAL A 12 -7.81 -18.23 5.89
C VAL A 12 -9.25 -18.70 5.76
N ASN A 13 -9.45 -19.98 5.44
CA ASN A 13 -10.76 -20.62 5.54
C ASN A 13 -10.94 -21.27 6.92
N GLU A 14 -12.20 -21.47 7.34
CA GLU A 14 -12.49 -22.14 8.60
C GLU A 14 -11.79 -23.51 8.71
N GLY A 15 -10.94 -23.67 9.73
CA GLY A 15 -10.21 -24.91 10.00
C GLY A 15 -8.85 -25.04 9.30
N GLU A 16 -8.42 -24.03 8.53
CA GLU A 16 -7.05 -23.97 8.01
C GLU A 16 -6.04 -23.53 9.09
N TRP A 17 -4.76 -23.76 8.81
CA TRP A 17 -3.68 -23.37 9.71
C TRP A 17 -3.48 -21.86 9.68
N GLU A 18 -3.42 -21.26 10.87
CA GLU A 18 -3.06 -19.86 11.07
C GLU A 18 -1.63 -19.75 11.63
N PRO A 19 -0.85 -18.75 11.19
CA PRO A 19 0.46 -18.49 11.76
C PRO A 19 0.33 -18.15 13.25
N PRO A 20 1.17 -18.75 14.11
CA PRO A 20 1.16 -18.44 15.53
C PRO A 20 1.57 -16.97 15.75
N LEU A 21 0.81 -16.28 16.59
CA LEU A 21 1.09 -14.91 17.00
C LEU A 21 1.91 -14.88 18.30
N GLY A 22 2.72 -13.83 18.47
CA GLY A 22 3.48 -13.62 19.69
C GLY A 22 4.07 -12.22 19.80
N ASP A 23 4.56 -11.91 21.01
CA ASP A 23 5.10 -10.58 21.37
C ASP A 23 6.65 -10.56 21.42
N TYR A 24 7.30 -11.69 21.11
CA TYR A 24 8.76 -11.79 21.17
C TYR A 24 9.42 -11.54 19.82
N LEU A 25 10.74 -11.31 19.86
CA LEU A 25 11.53 -11.05 18.65
C LEU A 25 11.47 -12.26 17.71
N GLY A 26 10.94 -12.02 16.50
CA GLY A 26 10.77 -13.05 15.47
C GLY A 26 9.37 -13.65 15.40
N ASP A 27 8.50 -13.32 16.37
CA ASP A 27 7.09 -13.69 16.31
C ASP A 27 6.32 -12.79 15.35
N LEU A 28 5.23 -13.34 14.81
CA LEU A 28 4.28 -12.57 14.01
C LEU A 28 3.33 -11.82 14.94
N THR A 29 3.20 -10.52 14.74
CA THR A 29 2.24 -9.68 15.47
C THR A 29 1.06 -9.36 14.58
N ASP A 30 -0.15 -9.37 15.14
CA ASP A 30 -1.35 -8.92 14.43
C ASP A 30 -1.38 -7.40 14.31
N GLU A 31 -1.23 -6.88 13.08
CA GLU A 31 -1.28 -5.44 12.80
C GLU A 31 -2.69 -4.85 12.80
N VAL A 32 -3.73 -5.69 12.68
CA VAL A 32 -5.13 -5.26 12.52
C VAL A 32 -6.04 -5.95 13.55
N PRO A 33 -5.73 -5.85 14.85
CA PRO A 33 -6.45 -6.59 15.87
C PRO A 33 -7.94 -6.22 15.87
N PHE A 34 -8.79 -7.24 15.98
CA PHE A 34 -10.26 -7.13 16.01
C PHE A 34 -10.92 -6.63 14.72
N ASN A 35 -10.18 -6.55 13.60
CA ASN A 35 -10.73 -6.13 12.33
C ASN A 35 -10.41 -7.14 11.24
N ASN A 36 -11.35 -7.33 10.32
CA ASN A 36 -11.12 -8.16 9.14
C ASN A 36 -10.82 -7.28 7.93
N ILE A 37 -9.84 -7.70 7.13
CA ILE A 37 -9.57 -7.08 5.84
C ILE A 37 -10.60 -7.62 4.85
N THR A 38 -11.53 -6.75 4.42
CA THR A 38 -12.57 -7.15 3.45
C THR A 38 -12.09 -7.01 2.01
N HIS A 39 -11.24 -6.01 1.76
CA HIS A 39 -10.70 -5.75 0.43
C HIS A 39 -9.22 -5.43 0.57
N PHE A 40 -8.42 -6.10 -0.25
CA PHE A 40 -6.99 -5.87 -0.36
C PHE A 40 -6.65 -5.61 -1.82
N VAL A 41 -5.91 -4.54 -2.07
CA VAL A 41 -5.42 -4.13 -3.39
C VAL A 41 -3.91 -3.94 -3.29
N THR A 42 -3.16 -4.44 -4.26
CA THR A 42 -1.72 -4.24 -4.33
C THR A 42 -1.32 -3.81 -5.74
N GLY A 43 -0.56 -2.72 -5.82
CA GLY A 43 0.11 -2.27 -7.05
C GLY A 43 1.51 -2.87 -7.22
N GLY A 44 1.96 -3.69 -6.27
CA GLY A 44 3.29 -4.30 -6.27
C GLY A 44 3.96 -4.25 -4.89
N PRO A 45 5.27 -4.56 -4.81
CA PRO A 45 6.01 -4.51 -3.56
C PRO A 45 5.96 -3.11 -2.93
N LYS A 46 5.55 -3.03 -1.66
CA LYS A 46 5.47 -1.78 -0.87
C LYS A 46 4.49 -0.73 -1.43
N ASN A 47 3.52 -1.18 -2.22
CA ASN A 47 2.39 -0.42 -2.74
C ASN A 47 1.13 -1.28 -2.56
N TYR A 48 0.38 -0.99 -1.49
CA TYR A 48 -0.87 -1.69 -1.21
C TYR A 48 -1.84 -0.84 -0.40
N ALA A 49 -3.14 -1.12 -0.57
CA ALA A 49 -4.22 -0.49 0.17
C ALA A 49 -5.25 -1.54 0.59
N PHE A 50 -5.85 -1.35 1.76
CA PHE A 50 -6.85 -2.27 2.28
C PHE A 50 -7.99 -1.57 3.03
N LYS A 51 -9.15 -2.23 3.03
CA LYS A 51 -10.34 -1.85 3.79
C LYS A 51 -10.50 -2.76 4.99
N LEU A 52 -10.66 -2.16 6.16
CA LEU A 52 -10.98 -2.83 7.40
C LEU A 52 -12.46 -2.65 7.70
N GLU A 53 -13.11 -3.77 8.03
CA GLU A 53 -14.43 -3.77 8.65
C GLU A 53 -14.25 -3.87 10.16
N LYS A 54 -14.84 -2.90 10.88
CA LYS A 54 -14.92 -2.92 12.34
C LYS A 54 -16.10 -3.76 12.79
N PRO A 55 -16.12 -4.19 14.06
CA PRO A 55 -17.30 -4.80 14.68
C PRO A 55 -18.54 -3.89 14.62
N ASP A 56 -18.35 -2.57 14.54
CA ASP A 56 -19.40 -1.62 14.23
C ASP A 56 -19.44 -1.36 12.71
N PRO A 57 -20.46 -1.86 11.99
CA PRO A 57 -20.55 -1.83 10.53
C PRO A 57 -20.67 -0.40 9.95
N THR A 58 -20.82 0.61 10.81
CA THR A 58 -20.98 2.00 10.40
C THR A 58 -19.65 2.67 10.03
N VAL A 59 -18.51 2.12 10.48
CA VAL A 59 -17.18 2.77 10.32
C VAL A 59 -16.24 1.91 9.50
N ILE A 60 -16.14 2.21 8.21
CA ILE A 60 -15.13 1.63 7.30
C ILE A 60 -13.83 2.41 7.46
N LYS A 61 -12.76 1.73 7.92
CA LYS A 61 -11.42 2.32 7.94
C LYS A 61 -10.63 1.81 6.75
N THR A 62 -9.86 2.70 6.14
CA THR A 62 -8.96 2.33 5.05
C THR A 62 -7.53 2.70 5.40
N ALA A 63 -6.60 1.90 4.93
CA ALA A 63 -5.19 2.18 5.03
C ALA A 63 -4.56 2.03 3.65
N CYS A 64 -3.67 2.96 3.31
CA CYS A 64 -2.81 2.89 2.12
C CYS A 64 -1.36 2.85 2.62
N LYS A 65 -0.51 2.11 1.93
CA LYS A 65 0.91 1.93 2.24
C LYS A 65 1.69 2.09 0.96
N GLU A 66 2.17 3.31 0.75
CA GLU A 66 2.91 3.71 -0.44
C GLU A 66 4.33 4.09 -0.09
N ARG A 67 5.30 3.34 -0.61
CA ARG A 67 6.70 3.68 -0.41
C ARG A 67 7.06 4.96 -1.15
N GLY A 68 7.69 5.89 -0.44
CA GLY A 68 8.25 7.11 -1.02
C GLY A 68 7.32 8.31 -0.98
N ILE A 69 6.06 8.14 -0.53
CA ILE A 69 5.11 9.23 -0.32
C ILE A 69 4.80 9.33 1.16
N THR A 70 5.00 10.51 1.74
CA THR A 70 4.61 10.79 3.12
C THR A 70 3.08 10.89 3.17
N LEU A 71 2.42 9.96 3.87
CA LEU A 71 0.98 10.00 4.08
C LEU A 71 0.64 11.01 5.19
N ASN A 72 0.56 12.29 4.81
CA ASN A 72 -0.06 13.32 5.63
C ASN A 72 -1.58 13.38 5.35
N TYR A 73 -2.33 14.21 6.07
CA TYR A 73 -3.79 14.30 5.90
C TYR A 73 -4.19 14.64 4.45
N GLU A 74 -3.52 15.62 3.83
CA GLU A 74 -3.80 16.08 2.46
C GLU A 74 -3.46 15.02 1.40
N ASN A 75 -2.33 14.35 1.55
CA ASN A 75 -1.86 13.28 0.68
C ASN A 75 -2.71 12.02 0.84
N THR A 76 -3.26 11.77 2.03
CA THR A 76 -4.18 10.64 2.27
C THR A 76 -5.53 10.87 1.58
N LEU A 77 -5.98 12.12 1.47
CA LEU A 77 -7.15 12.46 0.66
C LEU A 77 -6.88 12.21 -0.84
N SER A 78 -5.65 12.47 -1.28
CA SER A 78 -5.22 12.27 -2.67
C SER A 78 -4.91 10.80 -3.01
N ILE A 79 -4.49 10.00 -2.02
CA ILE A 79 -4.22 8.56 -2.15
C ILE A 79 -5.14 7.79 -1.18
N TYR A 80 -6.41 7.70 -1.55
CA TYR A 80 -7.38 6.88 -0.84
C TYR A 80 -7.56 5.51 -1.52
N PHE A 81 -8.10 4.52 -0.80
CA PHE A 81 -8.27 3.14 -1.29
C PHE A 81 -8.89 3.04 -2.70
N ASN A 82 -9.92 3.84 -2.99
CA ASN A 82 -10.61 3.79 -4.28
C ASN A 82 -9.70 4.23 -5.43
N ILE A 83 -8.81 5.19 -5.17
CA ILE A 83 -7.86 5.71 -6.14
C ILE A 83 -6.78 4.67 -6.42
N VAL A 84 -6.21 4.06 -5.37
CA VAL A 84 -5.24 2.94 -5.53
C VAL A 84 -5.88 1.78 -6.30
N ARG A 85 -7.14 1.44 -5.98
CA ARG A 85 -7.90 0.44 -6.72
C ARG A 85 -8.01 0.79 -8.19
N GLU A 86 -8.42 2.00 -8.53
CA GLU A 86 -8.57 2.45 -9.91
C GLU A 86 -7.26 2.37 -10.69
N LEU A 87 -6.16 2.83 -10.08
CA LEU A 87 -4.82 2.77 -10.66
C LEU A 87 -4.33 1.35 -10.93
N VAL A 88 -4.74 0.38 -10.10
CA VAL A 88 -4.37 -1.04 -10.28
C VAL A 88 -5.30 -1.75 -11.26
N THR A 89 -6.58 -1.37 -11.33
CA THR A 89 -7.53 -1.99 -12.28
C THR A 89 -7.39 -1.45 -13.69
N ASN A 90 -7.10 -0.16 -13.84
CA ASN A 90 -6.95 0.51 -15.14
C ASN A 90 -5.47 0.80 -15.37
N ILE A 91 -4.69 -0.23 -15.67
CA ILE A 91 -3.25 -0.06 -15.93
C ILE A 91 -3.10 0.61 -17.29
N SER A 92 -2.87 1.91 -17.26
CA SER A 92 -2.56 2.76 -18.40
C SER A 92 -1.42 3.67 -18.00
N ASP A 93 -0.49 3.93 -18.91
CA ASP A 93 0.62 4.87 -18.70
C ASP A 93 0.14 6.30 -18.42
N GLN A 94 -1.15 6.60 -18.68
CA GLN A 94 -1.76 7.90 -18.43
C GLN A 94 -2.28 8.08 -17.00
N ASN A 95 -2.35 7.01 -16.21
CA ASN A 95 -2.91 7.04 -14.87
C ASN A 95 -1.81 7.37 -13.85
N VAL A 96 -1.50 8.67 -13.74
CA VAL A 96 -0.49 9.23 -12.83
C VAL A 96 -1.16 10.22 -11.89
N ILE A 97 -0.84 10.12 -10.60
CA ILE A 97 -1.34 11.02 -9.56
C ILE A 97 -0.16 11.79 -8.99
N THR A 98 -0.16 13.10 -9.19
CA THR A 98 0.87 13.96 -8.60
C THR A 98 0.46 14.34 -7.19
N VAL A 99 1.22 13.87 -6.21
CA VAL A 99 1.09 14.28 -4.81
C VAL A 99 2.03 15.45 -4.56
N VAL A 100 1.50 16.56 -4.05
CA VAL A 100 2.28 17.76 -3.76
C VAL A 100 2.40 17.91 -2.24
N GLY A 101 3.63 17.85 -1.73
CA GLY A 101 3.94 18.19 -0.35
C GLY A 101 4.52 19.60 -0.30
N GLU A 102 3.79 20.55 0.28
CA GLU A 102 4.21 21.96 0.33
C GLU A 102 5.39 22.22 1.28
N ASN A 103 5.50 21.42 2.36
CA ASN A 103 6.42 21.65 3.47
C ASN A 103 7.41 20.48 3.69
N GLU A 104 8.00 19.96 2.61
CA GLU A 104 8.95 18.85 2.70
C GLU A 104 10.34 19.33 3.15
N ILE A 105 10.89 18.66 4.16
CA ILE A 105 12.20 18.98 4.72
C ILE A 105 13.27 18.26 3.89
N SER A 106 14.19 19.03 3.30
CA SER A 106 15.28 18.48 2.50
C SER A 106 16.63 19.09 2.87
N ARG A 107 17.70 18.35 2.59
CA ARG A 107 19.07 18.82 2.79
C ARG A 107 19.58 19.45 1.50
N ASP A 108 20.10 20.67 1.60
CA ASP A 108 20.92 21.28 0.57
C ASP A 108 22.39 20.86 0.80
N PRO A 109 22.94 19.94 -0.02
CA PRO A 109 24.30 19.45 0.16
C PRO A 109 25.36 20.50 -0.19
N LYS A 110 25.04 21.50 -1.02
CA LYS A 110 26.01 22.53 -1.43
C LYS A 110 26.26 23.52 -0.31
N ASN A 111 25.21 23.90 0.41
CA ASN A 111 25.30 24.88 1.50
C ASN A 111 25.30 24.24 2.89
N ASN A 112 25.15 22.91 2.98
CA ASN A 112 25.00 22.17 4.24
C ASN A 112 23.87 22.71 5.13
N ARG A 113 22.73 23.06 4.52
CA ARG A 113 21.56 23.59 5.24
C ARG A 113 20.38 22.65 5.10
N ILE A 114 19.52 22.67 6.12
CA ILE A 114 18.19 22.07 6.05
C ILE A 114 17.25 23.16 5.54
N ILE A 115 16.48 22.84 4.49
CA ILE A 115 15.51 23.74 3.89
C ILE A 115 14.15 23.05 3.82
N THR A 116 13.09 23.84 3.98
CA THR A 116 11.73 23.43 3.66
C THR A 116 11.45 23.84 2.22
N LYS A 117 10.98 22.91 1.39
CA LYS A 117 10.62 23.17 0.00
C LYS A 117 9.32 22.45 -0.35
N THR A 118 8.66 22.94 -1.39
CA THR A 118 7.58 22.20 -2.04
C THR A 118 8.19 21.10 -2.91
N GLU A 119 7.69 19.88 -2.78
CA GLU A 119 8.09 18.73 -3.59
C GLU A 119 6.85 18.03 -4.15
N SER A 120 6.87 17.71 -5.44
CA SER A 120 5.83 16.94 -6.10
C SER A 120 6.35 15.54 -6.44
N LYS A 121 5.55 14.52 -6.17
CA LYS A 121 5.85 13.12 -6.46
C LYS A 121 4.76 12.52 -7.32
N ASP A 122 5.14 11.97 -8.46
CA ASP A 122 4.23 11.25 -9.34
C ASP A 122 4.08 9.81 -8.85
N TYR A 123 2.86 9.48 -8.46
CA TYR A 123 2.43 8.15 -8.08
C TYR A 123 1.81 7.45 -9.29
N LYS A 124 2.36 6.29 -9.65
CA LYS A 124 1.83 5.43 -10.71
C LYS A 124 2.02 3.97 -10.35
N THR A 125 1.14 3.12 -10.85
CA THR A 125 1.33 1.67 -10.76
C THR A 125 2.48 1.26 -11.66
N VAL A 126 3.52 0.63 -11.09
CA VAL A 126 4.63 0.07 -11.86
C VAL A 126 4.63 -1.43 -11.66
N PHE A 127 4.15 -2.15 -12.66
CA PHE A 127 4.06 -3.60 -12.64
C PHE A 127 4.99 -4.21 -13.71
N ASP A 128 6.29 -4.19 -13.44
CA ASP A 128 7.33 -4.57 -14.40
C ASP A 128 7.80 -6.04 -14.28
N LYS A 129 7.37 -6.76 -13.22
CA LYS A 129 7.89 -8.11 -12.91
C LYS A 129 7.05 -9.27 -13.41
N ARG A 130 5.79 -9.03 -13.77
CA ARG A 130 4.85 -10.08 -14.18
C ARG A 130 3.93 -9.56 -15.27
N VAL A 131 3.36 -10.48 -16.04
CA VAL A 131 2.33 -10.19 -17.04
C VAL A 131 0.97 -10.45 -16.42
N ILE A 132 0.06 -9.49 -16.54
CA ILE A 132 -1.34 -9.65 -16.13
C ILE A 132 -2.06 -10.36 -17.28
N VAL A 133 -2.70 -11.48 -16.95
CA VAL A 133 -3.57 -12.27 -17.81
C VAL A 133 -5.02 -11.96 -17.40
N ASP A 134 -5.99 -12.65 -17.99
CA ASP A 134 -7.40 -12.51 -17.65
C ASP A 134 -7.67 -12.68 -16.14
N ASP A 135 -8.66 -11.92 -15.66
CA ASP A 135 -9.15 -11.97 -14.28
C ASP A 135 -8.09 -11.68 -13.21
N TYR A 136 -7.21 -10.69 -13.48
CA TYR A 136 -6.14 -10.24 -12.58
C TYR A 136 -5.12 -11.31 -12.19
N LYS A 137 -5.08 -12.43 -12.92
CA LYS A 137 -4.04 -13.45 -12.74
C LYS A 137 -2.71 -12.92 -13.27
N THR A 138 -1.63 -13.25 -12.58
CA THR A 138 -0.29 -12.77 -12.98
C THR A 138 0.64 -13.95 -13.21
N ILE A 139 1.37 -13.92 -14.33
CA ILE A 139 2.38 -14.92 -14.69
C ILE A 139 3.78 -14.29 -14.70
N PRO A 140 4.83 -15.02 -14.30
CA PRO A 140 6.20 -14.55 -14.42
C PRO A 140 6.61 -14.43 -15.90
N TYR A 141 7.54 -13.51 -16.20
CA TYR A 141 8.18 -13.48 -17.52
C TYR A 141 9.04 -14.73 -17.74
N GLY A 142 8.93 -15.36 -18.92
CA GLY A 142 9.81 -16.44 -19.35
C GLY A 142 9.31 -17.88 -19.14
N PHE A 143 7.99 -18.08 -19.03
CA PHE A 143 7.35 -19.39 -19.13
C PHE A 143 6.59 -19.54 -20.45
#